data_AF-A0A0D6LS76-F1
#
_entry.id   AF-A0A0D6LS76-F1
#
_cell.length_a   1.000
_cell.length_b   1.000
_cell.length_c   1.000
_cell.angle_alpha   90.00
_cell.angle_beta   90.00
_cell.angle_gamma   90.00
#
_symmetry.space_group_name_H-M   'P 1'
#
loop_
_entity.id
_entity.type
_entity.pdbx_description
1 polymer ?
#
loop_
_entity_poly.entity_id
_entity_poly.type
_entity_poly.pdbx_seq_one_letter_code
_entity_poly.pdbx_strand_id
1 'polypeptide(L)'
;MVGLTVKVFRTYNASVTLQQQLAKLTRAEDNVNRKMLSYNRANLEAAILCNHQHKVPRSPGKAMGNQGQKIKDKKNELKEAKAELENEDIESLMEQLEDMNVTRTDTDENTQFALASSKENYLDPRISVAWCKKFDVPIEKVFNKTLQERFRWAIDMVMSSDKEFVF
;
A
#
# COMPACT_ATOMS: atom_id res chain seq x y z
N MET A 1 -25.67 4.65 -22.83
CA MET A 1 -24.47 3.81 -23.03
C MET A 1 -24.88 2.35 -23.02
N VAL A 2 -24.61 1.61 -24.10
CA VAL A 2 -24.86 0.16 -24.15
C VAL A 2 -23.93 -0.57 -23.18
N GLY A 3 -24.42 -1.56 -22.43
CA GLY A 3 -23.61 -2.35 -21.49
C GLY A 3 -23.37 -1.72 -20.10
N LEU A 4 -23.97 -0.55 -19.81
CA LEU A 4 -23.86 0.09 -18.50
C LEU A 4 -24.66 -0.68 -17.44
N THR A 5 -23.99 -1.08 -16.36
CA THR A 5 -24.60 -1.77 -15.21
C THR A 5 -24.12 -1.14 -13.90
N VAL A 6 -24.79 -1.43 -12.78
CA VAL A 6 -24.38 -0.97 -11.44
C VAL A 6 -22.94 -1.38 -11.11
N LYS A 7 -22.49 -2.54 -11.60
CA LYS A 7 -21.12 -3.00 -11.42
C LYS A 7 -20.11 -2.07 -12.09
N VAL A 8 -20.43 -1.55 -13.28
CA VAL A 8 -19.58 -0.59 -14.01
C VAL A 8 -19.36 0.67 -13.18
N PHE A 9 -20.41 1.19 -12.52
CA PHE A 9 -20.29 2.36 -11.65
C PHE A 9 -19.38 2.11 -10.44
N ARG A 10 -19.49 0.94 -9.80
CA ARG A 10 -18.63 0.59 -8.66
C ARG A 10 -17.15 0.53 -9.08
N THR A 11 -16.86 -0.13 -10.20
CA THR A 11 -15.49 -0.23 -10.73
C THR A 11 -14.94 1.14 -11.15
N TYR A 12 -15.75 1.95 -11.83
CA TYR A 12 -15.36 3.31 -12.22
C TYR A 12 -15.03 4.16 -11.00
N ASN A 13 -15.94 4.25 -10.02
CA ASN A 13 -15.74 5.07 -8.84
C ASN A 13 -14.53 4.61 -8.02
N ALA A 14 -14.38 3.30 -7.81
CA ALA A 14 -13.23 2.75 -7.08
C ALA A 14 -11.90 3.07 -7.78
N SER A 15 -11.85 2.93 -9.11
CA SER A 15 -10.64 3.20 -9.91
C SER A 15 -10.29 4.69 -9.93
N VAL A 16 -11.28 5.58 -10.12
CA VAL A 16 -11.07 7.03 -10.03
C VAL A 16 -10.59 7.43 -8.64
N THR A 17 -11.20 6.89 -7.57
CA THR A 17 -10.77 7.16 -6.21
C THR A 17 -9.33 6.73 -5.99
N LEU A 18 -8.93 5.53 -6.43
CA LEU A 18 -7.55 5.07 -6.32
C LEU A 18 -6.59 6.05 -7.01
N GLN A 19 -6.85 6.41 -8.27
CA GLN A 19 -5.98 7.32 -9.02
C GLN A 19 -5.84 8.69 -8.34
N GLN A 20 -6.95 9.26 -7.87
CA GLN A 20 -6.95 10.55 -7.18
C GLN A 20 -6.20 10.49 -5.85
N GLN A 21 -6.36 9.40 -5.08
CA GLN A 21 -5.69 9.25 -3.80
C GLN A 21 -4.19 8.98 -3.99
N LEU A 22 -3.80 8.17 -4.98
CA LEU A 22 -2.38 7.98 -5.31
C LEU A 22 -1.71 9.31 -5.69
N ALA A 23 -2.38 10.17 -6.45
CA ALA A 23 -1.87 11.49 -6.80
C ALA A 23 -1.72 12.43 -5.60
N LYS A 24 -2.56 12.28 -4.56
CA LYS A 24 -2.53 13.12 -3.34
C LYS A 24 -1.54 12.61 -2.28
N LEU A 25 -1.45 11.30 -2.12
CA LEU A 25 -0.77 10.66 -1.00
C LEU A 25 0.67 10.25 -1.32
N THR A 26 1.01 10.03 -2.59
CA THR A 26 2.35 9.55 -2.97
C THR A 26 3.32 10.70 -3.07
N ARG A 27 4.45 10.60 -2.37
CA ARG A 27 5.59 11.49 -2.51
C ARG A 27 6.71 10.81 -3.29
N ALA A 28 7.41 11.57 -4.14
CA ALA A 28 8.41 10.98 -5.05
C ALA A 28 9.69 10.59 -4.30
N GLU A 29 10.04 11.39 -3.31
CA GLU A 29 11.21 11.28 -2.43
C GLU A 29 11.10 10.16 -1.38
N ASP A 30 9.90 9.62 -1.17
CA ASP A 30 9.67 8.55 -0.21
C ASP A 30 10.39 7.26 -0.62
N ASN A 31 10.85 6.51 0.38
CA ASN A 31 11.34 5.15 0.18
C ASN A 31 10.19 4.21 -0.25
N VAL A 32 10.54 3.01 -0.70
CA VAL A 32 9.55 2.03 -1.21
C VAL A 32 8.49 1.68 -0.16
N ASN A 33 8.85 1.55 1.11
CA ASN A 33 7.92 1.17 2.17
C ASN A 33 6.89 2.27 2.45
N ARG A 34 7.30 3.54 2.47
CA ARG A 34 6.39 4.69 2.60
C ARG A 34 5.49 4.86 1.38
N LYS A 35 6.03 4.67 0.17
CA LYS A 35 5.21 4.62 -1.06
C LYS A 35 4.16 3.52 -0.99
N MET A 36 4.51 2.34 -0.49
CA MET A 36 3.56 1.25 -0.27
C MET A 36 2.47 1.58 0.75
N LEU A 37 2.80 2.31 1.83
CA LEU A 37 1.79 2.83 2.76
C LEU A 37 0.81 3.78 2.08
N SER A 38 1.31 4.71 1.26
CA SER A 38 0.45 5.61 0.46
C SER A 38 -0.44 4.84 -0.51
N TYR A 39 0.08 3.78 -1.14
CA TYR A 39 -0.69 2.90 -2.00
C TYR A 39 -1.80 2.17 -1.23
N ASN A 40 -1.48 1.60 -0.07
CA ASN A 40 -2.46 0.88 0.75
C ASN A 40 -3.55 1.81 1.27
N ARG A 41 -3.21 3.03 1.68
CA ARG A 41 -4.19 4.08 2.03
C ARG A 41 -5.10 4.44 0.85
N ALA A 42 -4.54 4.61 -0.33
CA ALA A 42 -5.33 4.87 -1.53
C ALA A 42 -6.29 3.70 -1.87
N ASN A 43 -5.83 2.46 -1.70
CA ASN A 43 -6.68 1.27 -1.87
C ASN A 43 -7.73 1.13 -0.75
N LEU A 44 -7.41 1.55 0.48
CA LEU A 44 -8.33 1.56 1.60
C LEU A 44 -9.54 2.45 1.31
N GLU A 45 -9.33 3.64 0.76
CA GLU A 45 -10.41 4.54 0.33
C GLU A 45 -11.33 3.88 -0.71
N ALA A 46 -10.74 3.17 -1.68
CA ALA A 46 -11.52 2.41 -2.67
C ALA A 46 -12.30 1.24 -2.03
N ALA A 47 -11.72 0.58 -1.03
CA ALA A 47 -12.35 -0.50 -0.28
C ALA A 47 -13.51 0.00 0.61
N ILE A 48 -13.35 1.17 1.24
CA ILE A 48 -14.40 1.87 1.99
C ILE A 48 -15.56 2.20 1.07
N LEU A 49 -15.29 2.80 -0.09
CA LEU A 49 -16.31 3.13 -1.08
C LEU A 49 -17.07 1.88 -1.56
N CYS A 50 -16.38 0.76 -1.70
CA CYS A 50 -16.97 -0.51 -2.10
C CYS A 50 -17.64 -1.29 -0.94
N ASN A 51 -17.59 -0.78 0.29
CA ASN A 51 -18.04 -1.44 1.52
C ASN A 51 -17.44 -2.84 1.72
N HIS A 52 -16.14 -3.02 1.43
CA HIS A 52 -15.43 -4.28 1.63
C HIS A 52 -14.99 -4.47 3.08
N GLN A 53 -15.94 -4.47 4.00
CA GLN A 53 -15.66 -4.79 5.41
C GLN A 53 -15.38 -6.28 5.56
N HIS A 54 -14.49 -6.62 6.49
CA HIS A 54 -14.32 -8.01 6.93
C HIS A 54 -14.59 -8.13 8.43
N LYS A 55 -14.85 -9.36 8.89
CA LYS A 55 -14.98 -9.61 10.32
C LYS A 55 -13.64 -9.35 11.02
N VAL A 56 -13.60 -8.30 11.84
CA VAL A 56 -12.43 -8.00 12.69
C VAL A 56 -12.10 -9.25 13.52
N PRO A 57 -10.85 -9.72 13.53
CA PRO A 57 -10.45 -10.87 14.34
C PRO A 57 -10.84 -10.70 15.80
N ARG A 58 -11.15 -11.81 16.49
CA ARG A 58 -11.60 -11.78 17.90
C ARG A 58 -10.55 -11.20 18.88
N SER A 59 -9.28 -11.13 18.48
CA SER A 59 -8.20 -10.53 19.28
C SER A 59 -7.17 -9.80 18.39
N PRO A 60 -7.48 -8.59 17.90
CA PRO A 60 -6.53 -7.80 17.10
C PRO A 60 -5.35 -7.32 17.97
N GLY A 61 -5.64 -7.03 19.24
CA GLY A 61 -4.71 -6.39 20.17
C GLY A 61 -3.47 -7.20 20.55
N LYS A 62 -3.47 -8.54 20.42
CA LYS A 62 -2.26 -9.34 20.71
C LYS A 62 -1.16 -9.14 19.65
N ALA A 63 -1.53 -9.14 18.37
CA ALA A 63 -0.56 -8.92 17.29
C ALA A 63 -0.02 -7.48 17.31
N MET A 64 -0.94 -6.50 17.45
CA MET A 64 -0.58 -5.08 17.55
C MET A 64 0.23 -4.79 18.83
N GLY A 65 -0.08 -5.45 19.94
CA GLY A 65 0.67 -5.35 21.19
C GLY A 65 2.11 -5.85 21.05
N ASN A 66 2.31 -6.98 20.37
CA ASN A 66 3.64 -7.52 20.09
C ASN A 66 4.45 -6.58 19.17
N GLN A 67 3.84 -6.02 18.13
CA GLN A 67 4.49 -5.00 17.28
C GLN A 67 4.84 -3.73 18.07
N GLY A 68 3.93 -3.27 18.93
CA GLY A 68 4.16 -2.13 19.80
C GLY A 68 5.34 -2.33 20.76
N GLN A 69 5.47 -3.53 21.32
CA GLN A 69 6.61 -3.88 22.18
C GLN A 69 7.92 -3.87 21.39
N LYS A 70 7.98 -4.50 20.21
CA LYS A 70 9.17 -4.48 19.34
C LYS A 70 9.63 -3.07 18.98
N ILE A 71 8.68 -2.17 18.67
CA ILE A 71 8.99 -0.76 18.40
C ILE A 71 9.56 -0.09 19.65
N LYS A 72 9.01 -0.39 20.83
CA LYS A 72 9.50 0.17 22.09
C LYS A 72 10.93 -0.30 22.39
N ASP A 73 11.20 -1.58 22.20
CA ASP A 73 12.53 -2.16 22.41
C ASP A 73 13.53 -1.53 21.45
N LYS A 74 13.16 -1.38 20.16
CA LYS A 74 14.01 -0.73 19.16
C LYS A 74 14.27 0.75 19.44
N LYS A 75 13.29 1.46 20.04
CA LYS A 75 13.49 2.85 20.50
C LYS A 75 14.50 2.92 21.65
N ASN A 76 14.55 1.91 22.51
CA ASN A 76 15.51 1.87 23.61
C ASN A 76 16.92 1.60 23.08
N GLU A 77 17.08 0.62 22.17
CA GLU A 77 18.35 0.36 21.47
C GLU A 77 18.88 1.63 20.78
N LEU A 78 18.01 2.37 20.08
CA LEU A 78 18.38 3.62 19.44
C LEU A 78 18.84 4.69 20.45
N LYS A 79 18.23 4.71 21.64
CA LYS A 79 18.59 5.68 22.69
C LYS A 79 19.96 5.35 23.30
N GLU A 80 20.27 4.07 23.45
CA GLU A 80 21.55 3.56 23.94
C GLU A 80 22.66 3.85 22.91
N ALA A 81 22.46 3.49 21.64
CA ALA A 81 23.41 3.80 20.56
C ALA A 81 23.69 5.31 20.42
N LYS A 82 22.66 6.15 20.60
CA LYS A 82 22.82 7.62 20.64
C LYS A 82 23.63 8.11 21.83
N ALA A 83 23.58 7.43 22.97
CA ALA A 83 24.38 7.76 24.14
C ALA A 83 25.85 7.34 23.95
N GLU A 84 26.09 6.29 23.16
CA GLU A 84 27.43 5.74 22.87
C GLU A 84 28.10 6.41 21.64
N LEU A 85 27.41 7.33 20.95
CA LEU A 85 27.89 8.10 19.78
C LEU A 85 28.30 7.23 18.56
N GLU A 86 27.75 6.02 18.45
CA GLU A 86 27.96 5.14 17.29
C GLU A 86 27.07 5.58 16.11
N ASN A 87 27.61 6.43 15.24
CA ASN A 87 26.84 7.06 14.16
C ASN A 87 26.28 6.08 13.11
N GLU A 88 27.01 5.02 12.77
CA GLU A 88 26.58 4.04 11.77
C GLU A 88 25.38 3.21 12.24
N ASP A 89 25.37 2.81 13.52
CA ASP A 89 24.26 2.07 14.10
C ASP A 89 23.02 2.93 14.26
N ILE A 90 23.18 4.23 14.54
CA ILE A 90 22.04 5.16 14.68
C ILE A 90 21.23 5.26 13.40
N GLU A 91 21.87 5.42 12.23
CA GLU A 91 21.16 5.54 10.96
C GLU A 91 20.40 4.25 10.61
N SER A 92 21.06 3.10 10.72
CA SER A 92 20.46 1.78 10.50
C SER A 92 19.27 1.51 11.45
N LEU A 93 19.44 1.83 12.74
CA LEU A 93 18.39 1.68 13.73
C LEU A 93 17.21 2.62 13.46
N MET A 94 17.46 3.85 13.00
CA MET A 94 16.41 4.80 12.63
C MET A 94 15.59 4.32 11.44
N GLU A 95 16.25 3.83 10.39
CA GLU A 95 15.58 3.29 9.20
C GLU A 95 14.71 2.07 9.56
N GLN A 96 15.26 1.10 10.30
CA GLN A 96 14.50 -0.07 10.76
C GLN A 96 13.28 0.34 11.59
N LEU A 97 13.43 1.36 12.44
CA LEU A 97 12.35 1.85 13.28
C LEU A 97 11.26 2.54 12.47
N GLU A 98 11.63 3.27 11.43
CA GLU A 98 10.69 3.87 10.49
C GLU A 98 9.88 2.80 9.76
N ASP A 99 10.53 1.77 9.24
CA ASP A 99 9.87 0.65 8.56
C ASP A 99 8.91 -0.13 9.47
N MET A 100 9.31 -0.36 10.73
CA MET A 100 8.43 -0.99 11.72
C MET A 100 7.21 -0.13 12.03
N ASN A 101 7.37 1.20 12.13
CA ASN A 101 6.25 2.10 12.33
C ASN A 101 5.30 2.11 11.12
N VAL A 102 5.84 2.16 9.90
CA VAL A 102 5.06 2.10 8.66
C VAL A 102 4.22 0.82 8.60
N THR A 103 4.84 -0.33 8.88
CA THR A 103 4.16 -1.62 8.88
C THR A 103 3.04 -1.69 9.92
N ARG A 104 3.28 -1.12 11.11
CA ARG A 104 2.27 -1.05 12.16
C ARG A 104 1.10 -0.16 11.75
N THR A 105 1.37 1.03 11.24
CA THR A 105 0.33 1.96 10.77
C THR A 105 -0.54 1.33 9.69
N ASP A 106 0.08 0.64 8.71
CA ASP A 106 -0.66 -0.07 7.66
C ASP A 106 -1.58 -1.16 8.23
N THR A 107 -1.09 -1.94 9.20
CA THR A 107 -1.88 -2.98 9.86
C THR A 107 -3.07 -2.38 10.63
N ASP A 108 -2.81 -1.31 11.37
CA ASP A 108 -3.80 -0.63 12.22
C ASP A 108 -4.93 -0.02 11.36
N GLU A 109 -4.58 0.66 10.26
CA GLU A 109 -5.54 1.30 9.33
C GLU A 109 -6.38 0.28 8.55
N ASN A 110 -5.78 -0.85 8.15
CA ASN A 110 -6.45 -1.87 7.33
C ASN A 110 -7.30 -2.86 8.15
N THR A 111 -7.29 -2.79 9.48
CA THR A 111 -7.91 -3.79 10.38
C THR A 111 -9.41 -4.01 10.13
N GLN A 112 -10.12 -3.07 9.51
CA GLN A 112 -11.57 -3.19 9.29
C GLN A 112 -11.96 -3.58 7.86
N PHE A 113 -11.04 -3.47 6.89
CA PHE A 113 -11.37 -3.55 5.45
C PHE A 113 -10.48 -4.55 4.71
N ALA A 114 -11.10 -5.34 3.83
CA ALA A 114 -10.41 -6.31 2.97
C ALA A 114 -9.90 -5.67 1.67
N LEU A 115 -8.65 -5.20 1.70
CA LEU A 115 -7.96 -4.59 0.55
C LEU A 115 -7.83 -5.49 -0.68
N ALA A 116 -7.85 -6.81 -0.51
CA ALA A 116 -7.72 -7.76 -1.62
C ALA A 116 -8.92 -7.69 -2.57
N SER A 117 -10.14 -7.61 -2.05
CA SER A 117 -11.35 -7.62 -2.87
C SER A 117 -11.43 -6.41 -3.81
N SER A 118 -11.09 -5.20 -3.32
CA SER A 118 -11.03 -4.00 -4.15
C SER A 118 -9.97 -4.14 -5.24
N LYS A 119 -8.76 -4.54 -4.85
CA LYS A 119 -7.60 -4.70 -5.73
C LYS A 119 -7.84 -5.69 -6.88
N GLU A 120 -8.54 -6.80 -6.62
CA GLU A 120 -8.69 -7.86 -7.62
C GLU A 120 -9.85 -7.65 -8.59
N ASN A 121 -10.91 -6.93 -8.16
CA ASN A 121 -12.20 -6.97 -8.87
C ASN A 121 -12.78 -5.59 -9.20
N TYR A 122 -12.32 -4.51 -8.55
CA TYR A 122 -12.92 -3.19 -8.67
C TYR A 122 -11.93 -2.09 -9.07
N LEU A 123 -10.63 -2.38 -9.04
CA LEU A 123 -9.58 -1.46 -9.48
C LEU A 123 -9.09 -1.84 -10.87
N ASP A 124 -8.89 -0.84 -11.73
CA ASP A 124 -8.18 -1.02 -12.99
C ASP A 124 -6.68 -1.26 -12.71
N PRO A 125 -6.14 -2.44 -13.04
CA PRO A 125 -4.75 -2.78 -12.72
C PRO A 125 -3.74 -1.86 -13.41
N ARG A 126 -4.10 -1.21 -14.53
CA ARG A 126 -3.22 -0.27 -15.24
C ARG A 126 -2.88 0.95 -14.39
N ILE A 127 -3.77 1.38 -13.50
CA ILE A 127 -3.50 2.48 -12.54
C ILE A 127 -2.34 2.08 -11.63
N SER A 128 -2.41 0.88 -11.04
CA SER A 128 -1.39 0.36 -10.14
C SER A 128 -0.07 0.11 -10.87
N VAL A 129 -0.10 -0.44 -12.09
CA VAL A 129 1.11 -0.66 -12.90
C VAL A 129 1.75 0.68 -13.29
N ALA A 130 0.96 1.68 -13.69
CA ALA A 130 1.46 3.00 -14.03
C ALA A 130 2.09 3.69 -12.83
N TRP A 131 1.48 3.55 -11.64
CA TRP A 131 2.05 4.02 -10.39
C TRP A 131 3.39 3.32 -10.07
N CYS A 132 3.46 1.99 -10.22
CA CYS A 132 4.70 1.24 -10.04
C CYS A 132 5.81 1.74 -10.98
N LYS A 133 5.48 1.94 -12.26
CA LYS A 133 6.41 2.48 -13.27
C LYS A 133 6.88 3.90 -12.94
N LYS A 134 5.96 4.77 -12.47
CA LYS A 134 6.23 6.19 -12.20
C LYS A 134 7.12 6.40 -10.97
N PHE A 135 6.95 5.60 -9.93
CA PHE A 135 7.64 5.77 -8.64
C PHE A 135 8.75 4.74 -8.38
N ASP A 136 9.08 3.94 -9.39
CA ASP A 136 10.08 2.87 -9.34
C ASP A 136 9.83 1.86 -8.21
N VAL A 137 8.56 1.45 -8.08
CA VAL A 137 8.14 0.46 -7.08
C VAL A 137 8.05 -0.91 -7.76
N PRO A 138 8.73 -1.95 -7.25
CA PRO A 138 8.67 -3.29 -7.82
C PRO A 138 7.23 -3.82 -7.82
N ILE A 139 6.78 -4.36 -8.96
CA ILE A 139 5.40 -4.85 -9.13
C ILE A 139 5.08 -5.95 -8.12
N GLU A 140 6.06 -6.78 -7.73
CA GLU A 140 5.86 -7.84 -6.74
C GLU A 140 5.45 -7.32 -5.35
N LYS A 141 5.72 -6.05 -5.03
CA LYS A 141 5.26 -5.43 -3.78
C LYS A 141 3.75 -5.13 -3.81
N VAL A 142 3.18 -4.89 -4.99
CA VAL A 142 1.76 -4.56 -5.17
C VAL A 142 0.92 -5.79 -5.54
N PHE A 143 1.40 -6.60 -6.49
CA PHE A 143 0.74 -7.80 -6.99
C PHE A 143 1.54 -9.05 -6.66
N ASN A 144 0.88 -10.04 -6.04
CA ASN A 144 1.45 -11.38 -5.90
C ASN A 144 1.53 -12.08 -7.28
N LYS A 145 2.24 -13.21 -7.37
CA LYS A 145 2.44 -13.94 -8.63
C LYS A 145 1.13 -14.24 -9.37
N THR A 146 0.11 -14.70 -8.65
CA THR A 146 -1.22 -15.00 -9.22
C THR A 146 -1.87 -13.77 -9.85
N LEU A 147 -1.76 -12.60 -9.21
CA LEU A 147 -2.30 -11.35 -9.77
C LEU A 147 -1.46 -10.80 -10.91
N GLN A 148 -0.14 -10.99 -10.89
CA GLN A 148 0.72 -10.65 -12.02
C GLN A 148 0.34 -11.45 -13.27
N GLU A 149 0.10 -12.75 -13.12
CA GLU A 149 -0.37 -13.61 -14.22
C GLU A 149 -1.75 -13.16 -14.74
N ARG A 150 -2.70 -12.90 -13.83
CA ARG A 150 -4.05 -12.42 -14.20
C ARG A 150 -4.03 -11.06 -14.89
N PHE A 151 -3.15 -10.16 -14.48
CA PHE A 151 -3.05 -8.79 -14.99
C PHE A 151 -1.89 -8.59 -15.97
N ARG A 152 -1.34 -9.67 -16.53
CA ARG A 152 -0.21 -9.59 -17.48
C ARG A 152 -0.50 -8.65 -18.65
N TRP A 153 -1.74 -8.67 -19.17
CA TRP A 153 -2.17 -7.76 -20.24
C TRP A 153 -2.02 -6.27 -19.88
N ALA A 154 -2.25 -5.91 -18.62
CA ALA A 154 -2.13 -4.54 -18.13
C ALA A 154 -0.66 -4.17 -17.88
N ILE A 155 0.13 -5.13 -17.38
CA ILE A 155 1.58 -4.98 -17.18
C ILE A 155 2.24 -4.72 -18.54
N ASP A 156 2.01 -5.60 -19.51
CA ASP A 156 2.61 -5.51 -20.84
C ASP A 156 2.22 -4.20 -21.54
N MET A 157 0.94 -3.80 -21.48
CA MET A 157 0.44 -2.57 -22.09
C MET A 157 1.11 -1.32 -21.52
N VAL A 158 1.23 -1.21 -20.19
CA VAL A 158 1.75 0.01 -19.55
C VAL A 158 3.28 0.04 -19.58
N MET A 159 3.94 -1.11 -19.41
CA MET A 159 5.39 -1.18 -19.40
C MET A 159 5.99 -0.97 -20.79
N SER A 160 5.35 -1.46 -21.85
CA SER A 160 5.80 -1.26 -23.24
C SER A 160 5.54 0.14 -23.82
N SER A 161 4.70 0.94 -23.16
CA SER A 161 4.34 2.29 -23.61
C SER A 161 5.08 3.36 -22.81
N ASP A 162 5.68 4.34 -23.50
CA ASP A 162 6.29 5.50 -22.85
C ASP A 162 5.27 6.57 -22.41
N LYS A 163 4.00 6.41 -22.81
CA LYS A 163 2.93 7.34 -22.41
C LYS A 163 2.50 7.09 -20.98
N GLU A 164 2.34 8.17 -20.22
CA GLU A 164 1.72 8.12 -18.89
C GLU A 164 0.26 7.68 -19.02
N PHE A 165 -0.10 6.62 -18.29
CA PHE A 165 -1.48 6.14 -18.25
C PHE A 165 -2.30 6.99 -17.28
N VAL A 166 -3.42 7.51 -17.76
CA VAL A 166 -4.43 8.22 -16.99
C VAL A 166 -5.75 7.48 -17.21
N PHE A 167 -6.38 7.02 -16.13
CA PHE A 167 -7.68 6.36 -16.13
C PHE A 167 -8.82 7.30 -16.50
#